data_AF-A0A1D2R8C5-F1
#
_entry.id   AF-A0A1D2R8C5-F1
#
_cell.length_a   1.000
_cell.length_b   1.000
_cell.length_c   1.000
_cell.angle_alpha   90.00
_cell.angle_beta   90.00
_cell.angle_gamma   90.00
#
_symmetry.space_group_name_H-M   'P 1'
#
loop_
_entity.id
_entity.type
_entity.pdbx_description
1 polymer ?
#
loop_
_entity_poly.entity_id
_entity_poly.type
_entity_poly.pdbx_seq_one_letter_code
_entity_poly.pdbx_strand_id
1 'polypeptide(L)'
;MALLYAIVTFFGMIWFMAKICPHCKAYGTIYCPSRYGRLSRRIFKRPKKMEFKRAFKRNIWVVSLQWFIPLIAGIYCLFTSFDLYLFLTFIIFIIVAFLWLPLFSRKRGCANCPQRNECAWSKK
;
A
#
# COMPACT_ATOMS: atom_id res chain seq x y z
N MET A 1 5.10 20.16 5.26
CA MET A 1 5.08 18.94 4.41
C MET A 1 4.95 17.65 5.21
N ALA A 2 5.74 17.41 6.27
CA ALA A 2 5.69 16.16 7.04
C ALA A 2 4.30 15.85 7.64
N LEU A 3 3.62 16.84 8.24
CA LEU A 3 2.29 16.65 8.83
C LEU A 3 1.24 16.28 7.77
N LEU A 4 1.23 16.99 6.64
CA LEU A 4 0.33 16.68 5.53
C LEU A 4 0.56 15.26 4.99
N TYR A 5 1.82 14.86 4.82
CA TYR A 5 2.18 13.51 4.39
C TYR A 5 1.72 12.45 5.41
N ALA A 6 1.89 12.71 6.71
CA ALA A 6 1.43 11.80 7.76
C ALA A 6 -0.09 11.63 7.73
N ILE A 7 -0.84 12.74 7.60
CA ILE A 7 -2.30 12.73 7.50
C ILE A 7 -2.75 11.94 6.26
N VAL A 8 -2.18 12.23 5.09
CA VAL A 8 -2.54 11.55 3.83
C VAL A 8 -2.23 10.06 3.93
N THR A 9 -1.05 9.70 4.44
CA THR A 9 -0.63 8.30 4.64
C THR A 9 -1.58 7.56 5.57
N PHE A 10 -1.87 8.16 6.73
CA PHE A 10 -2.78 7.60 7.72
C PHE A 10 -4.20 7.43 7.15
N PHE A 11 -4.71 8.45 6.47
CA PHE A 11 -6.05 8.40 5.87
C PHE A 11 -6.15 7.30 4.82
N GLY A 12 -5.19 7.17 3.90
CA GLY A 12 -5.26 6.10 2.90
C GLY A 12 -5.02 4.71 3.48
N MET A 13 -4.28 4.58 4.60
CA MET A 13 -4.21 3.31 5.35
C MET A 13 -5.58 2.93 5.92
N ILE A 14 -6.26 3.87 6.59
CA ILE A 14 -7.63 3.66 7.08
C ILE A 14 -8.57 3.36 5.92
N TRP A 15 -8.46 4.09 4.81
CA TRP A 15 -9.27 3.90 3.61
C TRP A 15 -9.09 2.50 3.03
N PHE A 16 -7.86 2.02 2.92
CA PHE A 16 -7.53 0.67 2.49
C PHE A 16 -8.18 -0.37 3.41
N MET A 17 -8.05 -0.17 4.72
CA MET A 17 -8.63 -1.03 5.73
C MET A 17 -10.16 -1.01 5.76
N ALA A 18 -10.80 0.08 5.37
CA ALA A 18 -12.25 0.23 5.35
C ALA A 18 -12.87 -0.26 4.04
N LYS A 19 -12.21 -0.03 2.90
CA LYS A 19 -12.79 -0.25 1.56
C LYS A 19 -12.25 -1.47 0.84
N ILE A 20 -11.08 -1.99 1.20
CA ILE A 20 -10.47 -3.13 0.52
C ILE A 20 -10.41 -4.35 1.46
N CYS A 21 -9.87 -4.20 2.66
CA CYS A 21 -9.72 -5.32 3.60
C CYS A 21 -11.02 -6.08 3.92
N PRO A 22 -12.22 -5.47 4.03
CA PRO A 22 -13.45 -6.21 4.30
C PRO A 22 -13.88 -7.12 3.13
N HIS A 23 -13.45 -6.79 1.91
CA HIS A 23 -13.71 -7.61 0.73
C HIS A 23 -12.66 -8.69 0.49
N CYS A 24 -11.60 -8.74 1.30
CA CYS A 24 -10.50 -9.70 1.16
C CYS A 24 -10.85 -11.06 1.79
N LYS A 25 -10.46 -12.18 1.16
CA LYS A 25 -10.62 -13.53 1.73
C LYS A 25 -9.85 -13.73 3.04
N ALA A 26 -8.74 -13.00 3.23
CA ALA A 26 -7.96 -13.00 4.46
C ALA A 26 -8.51 -12.03 5.55
N TYR A 27 -9.72 -11.48 5.37
CA TYR A 27 -10.36 -10.66 6.38
C TYR A 27 -10.54 -11.43 7.69
N GLY A 28 -10.07 -10.84 8.80
CA GLY A 28 -10.12 -11.47 10.12
C GLY A 28 -9.14 -12.61 10.37
N THR A 29 -8.34 -13.02 9.38
CA THR A 29 -7.44 -14.17 9.49
C THR A 29 -5.99 -13.75 9.81
N ILE A 30 -5.17 -14.74 10.17
CA ILE A 30 -3.73 -14.55 10.40
C ILE A 30 -2.91 -14.60 9.11
N TYR A 31 -3.52 -15.04 8.01
CA TYR A 31 -2.85 -15.24 6.71
C TYR A 31 -2.53 -13.93 6.00
N CYS A 32 -3.10 -12.79 6.44
CA CYS A 32 -2.76 -11.48 5.90
C CYS A 32 -1.37 -11.05 6.45
N PRO A 33 -0.33 -10.91 5.61
CA PRO A 33 1.02 -10.59 6.08
C PRO A 33 1.10 -9.24 6.82
N SER A 34 0.30 -8.26 6.37
CA SER A 34 0.21 -6.94 7.00
C SER A 34 -0.67 -6.91 8.25
N ARG A 35 -1.38 -8.01 8.57
CA ARG A 35 -2.36 -8.10 9.66
C ARG A 35 -3.52 -7.11 9.58
N TYR A 36 -3.60 -6.30 8.53
CA TYR A 36 -4.66 -5.31 8.31
C TYR A 36 -6.04 -5.96 8.22
N GLY A 37 -6.15 -7.19 7.73
CA GLY A 37 -7.41 -7.94 7.74
C GLY A 37 -7.95 -8.17 9.16
N ARG A 38 -7.08 -8.40 10.15
CA ARG A 38 -7.47 -8.62 11.55
C ARG A 38 -7.88 -7.31 12.22
N LEU A 39 -7.11 -6.25 12.00
CA LEU A 39 -7.42 -4.94 12.56
C LEU A 39 -8.67 -4.33 11.89
N SER A 40 -8.81 -4.48 10.58
CA SER A 40 -10.01 -4.10 9.83
C SER A 40 -11.25 -4.78 10.39
N ARG A 41 -11.18 -6.07 10.77
CA ARG A 41 -12.32 -6.78 11.40
C ARG A 41 -12.82 -6.14 12.70
N ARG A 42 -11.95 -5.52 13.47
CA ARG A 42 -12.33 -4.88 14.74
C ARG A 42 -13.07 -3.56 14.53
N ILE A 43 -12.81 -2.88 13.42
CA ILE A 43 -13.24 -1.50 13.18
C ILE A 43 -14.34 -1.43 12.11
N PHE A 44 -14.23 -2.24 11.05
CA PHE A 44 -15.09 -2.21 9.88
C PHE A 44 -15.82 -3.53 9.71
N LYS A 45 -17.13 -3.48 9.44
CA LYS A 45 -17.95 -4.68 9.22
C LYS A 45 -17.73 -5.25 7.82
N ARG A 46 -17.79 -6.58 7.73
CA ARG A 46 -17.73 -7.29 6.45
C ARG A 46 -19.03 -7.09 5.67
N PRO A 47 -18.99 -6.69 4.39
CA PRO A 47 -20.19 -6.52 3.57
C PRO A 47 -20.80 -7.88 3.19
N LYS A 48 -22.11 -7.91 2.95
CA LYS A 48 -22.84 -9.13 2.53
C LYS A 48 -22.33 -9.69 1.19
N LYS A 49 -21.98 -8.81 0.24
CA LYS A 49 -21.42 -9.19 -1.06
C LYS A 49 -19.90 -8.99 -1.09
N MET A 50 -19.17 -10.05 -1.40
CA MET A 50 -17.71 -10.10 -1.41
C MET A 50 -17.15 -9.78 -2.80
N GLU A 51 -17.15 -8.51 -3.19
CA GLU A 51 -16.61 -8.08 -4.51
C GLU A 51 -15.18 -7.53 -4.42
N PHE A 52 -14.19 -8.38 -4.10
CA PHE A 52 -12.79 -7.96 -3.93
C PHE A 52 -12.23 -7.22 -5.16
N LYS A 53 -12.37 -7.82 -6.35
CA LYS A 53 -11.84 -7.25 -7.60
C LYS A 53 -12.33 -5.82 -7.85
N ARG A 54 -13.64 -5.59 -7.62
CA ARG A 54 -14.27 -4.28 -7.81
C ARG A 54 -13.81 -3.28 -6.76
N ALA A 55 -13.83 -3.69 -5.49
CA ALA A 55 -13.40 -2.86 -4.37
C ALA A 55 -11.91 -2.47 -4.49
N PHE A 56 -11.05 -3.43 -4.85
CA PHE A 56 -9.62 -3.21 -5.06
C PHE A 56 -9.38 -2.24 -6.21
N LYS A 57 -9.93 -2.50 -7.41
CA LYS A 57 -9.71 -1.64 -8.60
C LYS A 57 -10.17 -0.19 -8.38
N ARG A 58 -11.26 0.01 -7.63
CA ARG A 58 -11.80 1.35 -7.35
C ARG A 58 -10.96 2.14 -6.34
N ASN A 59 -10.37 1.46 -5.34
CA ASN A 59 -9.77 2.14 -4.19
C ASN A 59 -8.24 2.06 -4.14
N ILE A 60 -7.60 1.18 -4.92
CA ILE A 60 -6.14 0.99 -4.88
C ILE A 60 -5.37 2.29 -5.19
N TRP A 61 -5.94 3.14 -6.05
CA TRP A 61 -5.35 4.44 -6.42
C TRP A 61 -5.03 5.33 -5.22
N VAL A 62 -5.87 5.33 -4.18
CA VAL A 62 -5.66 6.16 -2.98
C VAL A 62 -4.35 5.78 -2.29
N VAL A 63 -4.04 4.47 -2.23
CA VAL A 63 -2.80 3.97 -1.62
C VAL A 63 -1.62 4.09 -2.59
N SER A 64 -1.85 3.84 -3.88
CA SER A 64 -0.79 3.99 -4.89
C SER A 64 -0.25 5.42 -4.96
N LEU A 65 -1.12 6.43 -4.83
CA LEU A 65 -0.70 7.84 -4.84
C LEU A 65 0.25 8.16 -3.69
N GLN A 66 0.05 7.58 -2.50
CA GLN A 66 0.93 7.79 -1.35
C GLN A 66 2.37 7.34 -1.62
N TRP A 67 2.56 6.39 -2.51
CA TRP A 67 3.88 5.88 -2.90
C TRP A 67 4.67 6.91 -3.72
N PHE A 68 3.98 7.75 -4.49
CA PHE A 68 4.62 8.76 -5.35
C PHE A 68 4.92 10.07 -4.61
N ILE A 69 4.26 10.34 -3.48
CA ILE A 69 4.48 11.60 -2.73
C ILE A 69 5.94 11.76 -2.28
N PRO A 70 6.59 10.77 -1.64
CA PRO A 70 8.00 10.90 -1.25
C PRO A 70 8.94 11.02 -2.44
N LEU A 71 8.58 10.42 -3.58
CA LEU A 71 9.36 10.52 -4.81
C LEU A 71 9.37 11.97 -5.33
N ILE A 72 8.20 12.58 -5.47
CA ILE A 72 8.06 13.96 -5.96
C ILE A 72 8.70 14.93 -4.97
N ALA A 73 8.45 14.76 -3.67
CA ALA A 73 9.01 15.62 -2.64
C ALA A 73 10.54 15.51 -2.57
N GLY A 74 11.09 14.30 -2.64
CA GLY A 74 12.54 14.08 -2.63
C GLY A 74 13.23 14.68 -3.85
N ILE A 75 12.64 14.53 -5.05
CA ILE A 75 13.13 15.18 -6.27
C ILE A 75 13.11 16.70 -6.10
N TYR A 76 11.99 17.28 -5.68
CA TYR A 76 11.86 18.72 -5.49
C TYR A 76 12.91 19.26 -4.51
N CYS A 77 13.08 18.63 -3.35
CA CYS A 77 14.07 19.05 -2.37
C CYS A 77 15.51 18.96 -2.90
N LEU A 78 15.85 17.91 -3.66
CA LEU A 78 17.17 17.78 -4.28
C LEU A 78 17.44 18.86 -5.34
N PHE A 79 16.42 19.28 -6.09
CA PHE A 79 16.54 20.37 -7.06
C PHE A 79 16.67 21.74 -6.42
N THR A 80 15.96 22.01 -5.31
CA THR A 80 15.99 23.33 -4.66
C THR A 80 17.17 23.49 -3.70
N SER A 81 17.63 22.40 -3.10
CA SER A 81 18.67 22.43 -2.06
C SER A 81 19.42 21.10 -2.07
N PHE A 82 20.46 21.03 -2.90
CA PHE A 82 21.27 19.82 -2.99
C PHE A 82 22.01 19.57 -1.68
N ASP A 83 21.78 18.41 -1.10
CA ASP A 83 22.42 17.91 0.11
C ASP A 83 22.82 16.45 -0.15
N LEU A 84 24.09 16.12 0.10
CA LEU A 84 24.62 14.78 -0.17
C LEU A 84 23.93 13.70 0.69
N TYR A 85 23.62 14.02 1.95
CA TYR A 85 22.90 13.11 2.84
C TYR A 85 21.45 12.89 2.37
N LEU A 86 20.77 13.95 1.94
CA LEU A 86 19.44 13.84 1.32
C LEU A 86 19.49 12.98 0.06
N PHE A 87 20.50 13.17 -0.79
CA PHE A 87 20.69 12.41 -2.03
C PHE A 87 20.88 10.93 -1.75
N LEU A 88 21.80 10.57 -0.84
CA LEU A 88 22.04 9.17 -0.48
C LEU A 88 20.78 8.52 0.11
N THR A 89 20.09 9.21 1.03
CA THR A 89 18.85 8.71 1.64
C THR A 89 17.75 8.52 0.59
N PHE A 90 17.66 9.43 -0.39
CA PHE A 90 16.70 9.36 -1.48
C PHE A 90 16.97 8.17 -2.42
N ILE A 91 18.24 7.92 -2.77
CA ILE A 91 18.64 6.75 -3.56
C ILE A 91 18.31 5.45 -2.82
N ILE A 92 18.62 5.37 -1.52
CA ILE A 92 18.26 4.21 -0.68
C ILE A 92 16.74 4.02 -0.69
N PHE A 93 15.97 5.10 -0.52
CA PHE A 93 14.51 5.05 -0.60
C PHE A 93 14.02 4.49 -1.95
N ILE A 94 14.56 4.95 -3.08
CA ILE A 94 14.17 4.44 -4.40
C ILE A 94 14.44 2.93 -4.50
N ILE A 95 15.64 2.49 -4.08
CA ILE A 95 16.02 1.07 -4.14
C ILE A 95 15.09 0.23 -3.26
N VAL A 96 14.88 0.63 -2.02
CA VAL A 96 14.03 -0.12 -1.09
C VAL A 96 12.58 -0.11 -1.56
N ALA A 97 12.02 1.06 -1.86
CA ALA A 97 10.63 1.21 -2.20
C ALA A 97 10.31 0.61 -3.57
N PHE A 98 11.08 0.87 -4.63
CA PHE A 98 10.70 0.48 -6.00
C PHE A 98 11.34 -0.81 -6.49
N LEU A 99 12.47 -1.25 -5.94
CA LEU A 99 13.10 -2.52 -6.31
C LEU A 99 12.85 -3.60 -5.26
N TRP A 100 13.28 -3.39 -4.02
CA TRP A 100 13.23 -4.43 -2.99
C TRP A 100 11.80 -4.80 -2.61
N LEU A 101 10.98 -3.82 -2.25
CA LEU A 101 9.64 -4.05 -1.71
C LEU A 101 8.71 -4.76 -2.72
N PRO A 102 8.69 -4.40 -4.02
CA PRO A 102 7.89 -5.10 -5.02
C PRO A 102 8.40 -6.52 -5.28
N LEU A 103 9.71 -6.73 -5.33
CA LEU A 103 10.29 -8.06 -5.50
C LEU A 103 9.94 -8.98 -4.31
N PHE A 104 10.11 -8.50 -3.09
CA PHE A 104 9.80 -9.27 -1.89
C PHE A 104 8.30 -9.50 -1.72
N SER A 105 7.48 -8.48 -1.99
CA SER A 105 6.02 -8.57 -1.94
C SER A 105 5.49 -9.55 -2.99
N ARG A 106 6.05 -9.57 -4.21
CA ARG A 106 5.69 -10.56 -5.23
C ARG A 106 6.00 -11.97 -4.77
N LYS A 107 7.19 -12.22 -4.20
CA LYS A 107 7.65 -13.56 -3.83
C LYS A 107 6.97 -14.15 -2.58
N ARG A 108 6.70 -13.35 -1.53
CA ARG A 108 6.19 -13.88 -0.26
C ARG A 108 4.73 -13.50 0.01
N GLY A 109 4.34 -12.26 -0.26
CA GLY A 109 3.00 -11.75 0.05
C GLY A 109 1.98 -12.13 -1.02
N CYS A 110 2.18 -11.61 -2.23
CA CYS A 110 1.26 -11.77 -3.35
C CYS A 110 1.22 -13.20 -3.90
N ALA A 111 2.35 -13.92 -3.93
CA ALA A 111 2.41 -15.31 -4.39
C ALA A 111 1.51 -16.25 -3.57
N ASN A 112 1.49 -16.06 -2.26
CA ASN A 112 0.73 -16.90 -1.31
C ASN A 112 -0.68 -16.34 -1.00
N CYS A 113 -1.12 -15.32 -1.74
CA CYS A 113 -2.42 -14.71 -1.50
C CYS A 113 -3.55 -15.60 -2.05
N PRO A 114 -4.53 -16.01 -1.22
CA PRO A 114 -5.60 -16.94 -1.62
C PRO A 114 -6.57 -16.37 -2.67
N GLN A 115 -6.51 -15.06 -2.94
CA GLN A 115 -7.30 -14.37 -3.97
C GLN A 115 -6.39 -13.71 -5.03
N ARG A 116 -5.16 -14.19 -5.20
CA ARG A 116 -4.21 -13.68 -6.19
C ARG A 116 -4.83 -13.57 -7.59
N ASN A 117 -5.58 -14.58 -8.03
CA ASN A 117 -6.23 -14.63 -9.35
C ASN A 117 -7.33 -13.57 -9.53
N GLU A 118 -7.86 -13.01 -8.45
CA GLU A 118 -8.88 -11.95 -8.47
C GLU A 118 -8.25 -10.54 -8.38
N CYS A 119 -6.94 -10.46 -8.10
CA CYS A 119 -6.22 -9.21 -7.98
C CYS A 119 -5.95 -8.60 -9.36
N ALA A 120 -6.46 -7.39 -9.61
CA ALA A 120 -6.25 -6.68 -10.86
C ALA A 120 -4.77 -6.40 -11.19
N TRP A 121 -3.90 -6.43 -10.18
CA TRP A 121 -2.45 -6.19 -10.30
C TRP A 121 -1.62 -7.47 -10.32
N SER A 122 -2.22 -8.63 -10.05
CA SER A 122 -1.57 -9.92 -10.31
C SER A 122 -1.77 -10.25 -11.78
N LYS A 123 -0.96 -9.65 -12.67
CA LYS A 123 -0.88 -10.15 -14.04
C LYS A 123 -0.32 -11.58 -14.00
N LYS A 124 -0.97 -12.47 -14.77
CA LYS A 124 -0.33 -13.67 -15.32
C LYS A 124 0.97 -13.27 -15.98
#